data_AF-A0A239BBB6-F1
#
_entry.id   AF-A0A239BBB6-F1
#
_cell.length_a   1.000
_cell.length_b   1.000
_cell.length_c   1.000
_cell.angle_alpha   90.00
_cell.angle_beta   90.00
_cell.angle_gamma   90.00
#
_symmetry.space_group_name_H-M   'P 1'
#
loop_
_entity.id
_entity.type
_entity.pdbx_description
1 polymer ?
#
loop_
_entity_poly.entity_id
_entity_poly.type
_entity_poly.pdbx_seq_one_letter_code
_entity_poly.pdbx_strand_id
1 'polypeptide(L)'
;MSAFDAAVDLLFADPNIGREAIYTSDGGAPMLVRVVSRQADAITDFGDARLWSETTRIDLRVAEVPAPRPGDRIEIDGEAFLIQGEPVRDRERLVWTVDLRPA
;
A
#
# COMPACT_ATOMS: atom_id res chain seq x y z
N MET A 1 -12.17 15.12 12.96
CA MET A 1 -11.83 13.77 13.45
C MET A 1 -13.12 12.99 13.56
N SER A 2 -13.35 12.11 12.59
CA SER A 2 -14.51 11.20 12.54
C SER A 2 -14.19 9.90 13.28
N ALA A 3 -15.21 9.09 13.58
CA ALA A 3 -15.00 7.74 14.11
C ALA A 3 -14.25 6.84 13.12
N PHE A 4 -14.40 7.08 11.81
CA PHE A 4 -13.67 6.36 10.77
C PHE A 4 -12.18 6.72 10.77
N ASP A 5 -11.84 8.01 10.94
CA ASP A 5 -10.44 8.46 11.04
C ASP A 5 -9.74 7.72 12.19
N ALA A 6 -10.36 7.70 13.37
CA ALA A 6 -9.81 7.05 14.54
C ALA A 6 -9.67 5.53 14.35
N ALA A 7 -10.63 4.89 13.70
CA ALA A 7 -10.56 3.46 13.39
C ALA A 7 -9.43 3.14 12.41
N VAL A 8 -9.27 3.92 11.34
CA VAL A 8 -8.16 3.75 10.38
C VAL A 8 -6.82 3.95 11.06
N ASP A 9 -6.68 4.98 11.89
CA ASP A 9 -5.45 5.22 12.65
C ASP A 9 -5.11 4.05 13.58
N LEU A 10 -6.10 3.46 14.25
CA LEU A 10 -5.90 2.28 15.09
C LEU A 10 -5.46 1.06 14.28
N LEU A 11 -6.08 0.81 13.12
CA LEU A 11 -5.72 -0.34 12.26
C LEU A 11 -4.27 -0.24 11.75
N PHE A 12 -3.83 0.94 11.32
CA PHE A 12 -2.46 1.15 10.85
C PHE A 12 -1.43 1.16 11.99
N ALA A 13 -1.83 1.50 13.21
CA ALA A 13 -0.98 1.46 14.39
C ALA A 13 -0.87 0.07 15.02
N ASP A 14 -1.81 -0.84 14.74
CA ASP A 14 -1.78 -2.21 15.27
C ASP A 14 -0.59 -2.98 14.67
N PRO A 15 0.35 -3.51 15.48
CA PRO A 15 1.54 -4.20 14.99
C PRO A 15 1.24 -5.54 14.28
N ASN A 16 0.03 -6.08 14.41
CA ASN A 16 -0.41 -7.29 13.73
C ASN A 16 -1.07 -7.00 12.37
N ILE A 17 -1.35 -5.73 12.06
CA ILE A 17 -2.05 -5.29 10.84
C ILE A 17 -1.15 -4.36 10.02
N GLY A 18 -0.66 -3.29 10.66
CA GLY A 18 0.21 -2.30 10.05
C GLY A 18 1.68 -2.70 10.09
N ARG A 19 2.35 -2.55 8.95
CA ARG A 19 3.81 -2.75 8.79
C ARG A 19 4.50 -1.40 8.59
N GLU A 20 5.73 -1.31 9.07
CA GLU A 20 6.57 -0.14 8.80
C GLU A 20 7.09 -0.21 7.36
N ALA A 21 7.08 0.94 6.69
CA ALA A 21 7.64 1.08 5.36
C ALA A 21 8.36 2.42 5.22
N ILE A 22 9.22 2.51 4.22
CA ILE A 22 9.79 3.78 3.77
C ILE A 22 9.13 4.14 2.44
N TYR A 23 8.41 5.26 2.41
CA TYR A 23 7.91 5.84 1.18
C TYR A 23 8.85 6.93 0.69
N THR A 24 9.17 6.90 -0.60
CA THR A 24 9.95 7.94 -1.27
C THR A 24 9.21 8.37 -2.53
N SER A 25 8.72 9.61 -2.53
CA SER A 25 8.17 10.20 -3.76
C SER A 25 9.26 10.39 -4.81
N ASP A 26 8.89 10.44 -6.08
CA ASP A 26 9.84 10.73 -7.16
C ASP A 26 10.63 12.03 -6.89
N GLY A 27 11.95 11.89 -6.74
CA GLY A 27 12.88 12.98 -6.38
C GLY A 27 12.73 13.55 -4.95
N GLY A 28 11.88 12.96 -4.12
CA GLY A 28 11.64 13.39 -2.74
C GLY A 28 12.56 12.75 -1.69
N ALA A 29 12.43 13.20 -0.45
CA ALA A 29 13.11 12.59 0.69
C ALA A 29 12.34 11.35 1.19
N PRO A 30 13.03 10.30 1.66
CA PRO A 30 12.40 9.13 2.25
C PRO A 30 11.68 9.50 3.56
N MET A 31 10.49 8.93 3.77
CA MET A 31 9.71 9.08 4.99
C MET A 31 9.19 7.74 5.50
N LEU A 32 9.19 7.59 6.83
CA LEU A 32 8.58 6.43 7.49
C LEU A 32 7.07 6.56 7.43
N VAL A 33 6.41 5.48 7.01
CA VAL A 33 4.95 5.37 6.93
C VAL A 33 4.48 4.02 7.46
N ARG A 34 3.19 3.90 7.73
CA ARG A 34 2.55 2.62 8.01
C ARG A 34 1.77 2.15 6.79
N VAL A 35 1.89 0.87 6.49
CA VAL A 35 1.19 0.23 5.36
C VAL A 35 0.41 -0.98 5.83
N VAL A 36 -0.73 -1.26 5.20
CA VAL A 36 -1.49 -2.48 5.47
C VAL A 36 -1.51 -3.32 4.20
N SER A 37 -1.13 -4.60 4.31
CA SER A 37 -1.18 -5.52 3.18
C SER A 37 -2.62 -5.88 2.86
N ARG A 38 -3.02 -5.72 1.60
CA ARG A 38 -4.27 -6.28 1.08
C ARG A 38 -3.91 -7.68 0.60
N GLN A 39 -4.14 -8.69 1.43
CA GLN A 39 -3.85 -10.09 1.08
C GLN A 39 -4.39 -10.40 -0.32
N ALA A 40 -3.51 -10.89 -1.20
CA ALA A 40 -3.86 -11.32 -2.56
C ALA A 40 -4.62 -12.67 -2.51
N ASP A 41 -5.77 -12.70 -1.85
CA ASP A 41 -6.66 -13.87 -1.90
C ASP A 41 -7.45 -13.83 -3.23
N ALA A 42 -6.76 -14.09 -4.33
CA ALA A 42 -7.38 -14.47 -5.58
C ALA A 42 -6.43 -15.41 -6.35
N ILE A 43 -6.38 -16.67 -5.94
CA ILE A 43 -6.04 -17.76 -6.88
C ILE A 43 -7.17 -17.76 -7.91
N THR A 44 -6.96 -17.13 -9.06
CA THR A 44 -7.87 -17.32 -10.19
C THR A 44 -7.34 -18.53 -10.95
N ASP A 45 -7.97 -19.69 -10.75
CA ASP A 45 -7.67 -20.88 -11.55
C ASP A 45 -8.04 -20.59 -13.02
N PHE A 46 -7.05 -20.52 -13.90
CA PHE A 46 -7.23 -20.50 -15.35
C PHE A 46 -6.50 -21.71 -15.96
N GLY A 47 -7.13 -22.88 -15.89
CA GLY A 47 -6.57 -24.15 -16.37
C GLY A 47 -5.38 -24.66 -15.54
N ASP A 48 -4.50 -25.47 -16.13
CA ASP A 48 -3.31 -26.06 -15.48
C ASP A 48 -2.14 -25.07 -15.25
N ALA A 49 -2.33 -23.78 -15.58
CA ALA A 49 -1.33 -22.75 -15.40
C ALA A 49 -1.59 -21.97 -14.10
N ARG A 50 -0.72 -22.13 -13.10
CA ARG A 50 -0.70 -21.26 -11.92
C ARG A 50 -0.13 -19.90 -12.31
N LEU A 51 -0.99 -18.94 -12.67
CA LEU A 51 -0.57 -17.56 -12.86
C LEU A 51 -0.49 -16.88 -11.50
N TRP A 52 0.71 -16.86 -10.91
CA TRP A 52 1.00 -15.99 -9.78
C TRP A 52 1.06 -14.56 -10.30
N SER A 53 -0.03 -13.79 -10.13
CA SER A 53 0.10 -12.34 -10.26
C SER A 53 0.72 -11.86 -8.95
N GLU A 54 2.05 -11.68 -8.92
CA GLU A 54 2.82 -11.08 -7.82
C GLU A 54 2.50 -9.59 -7.61
N THR A 55 1.26 -9.17 -7.88
CA THR A 55 0.85 -7.78 -7.62
C THR A 55 0.66 -7.64 -6.12
N THR A 56 1.70 -7.19 -5.44
CA THR A 56 1.64 -6.83 -4.03
C THR A 56 0.75 -5.60 -3.92
N ARG A 57 -0.42 -5.72 -3.30
CA ARG A 57 -1.35 -4.61 -3.09
C ARG A 57 -1.30 -4.20 -1.63
N ILE A 58 -1.18 -2.90 -1.40
CA ILE A 58 -1.16 -2.33 -0.05
C ILE A 58 -2.07 -1.12 0.04
N ASP A 59 -2.43 -0.80 1.27
CA ASP A 59 -3.14 0.41 1.63
C ASP A 59 -2.17 1.39 2.33
N LEU A 60 -2.21 2.66 1.93
CA LEU A 60 -1.46 3.79 2.49
C LEU A 60 -2.44 4.77 3.15
N ARG A 61 -2.05 5.40 4.26
CA ARG A 61 -2.85 6.48 4.82
C ARG A 61 -2.67 7.77 4.03
N VAL A 62 -3.79 8.40 3.69
CA VAL A 62 -3.81 9.74 3.08
C VAL A 62 -3.13 10.78 4.00
N ALA A 63 -3.25 10.60 5.31
CA ALA A 63 -2.63 11.50 6.29
C ALA A 63 -1.10 11.49 6.25
N GLU A 64 -0.49 10.34 5.88
CA GLU A 64 0.96 10.19 5.74
C GLU A 64 1.42 10.49 4.31
N VAL A 65 0.68 9.99 3.32
CA VAL A 65 0.98 10.12 1.90
C VAL A 65 -0.22 10.75 1.19
N PRO A 66 -0.28 12.09 1.06
CA PRO A 66 -1.46 12.78 0.54
C PRO A 66 -1.73 12.52 -0.94
N ALA A 67 -0.67 12.30 -1.73
CA ALA A 67 -0.75 12.20 -3.18
C ALA A 67 0.31 11.21 -3.73
N PRO A 68 0.16 9.90 -3.47
CA PRO A 68 1.02 8.89 -4.08
C PRO A 68 0.85 8.90 -5.60
N ARG A 69 1.89 8.51 -6.33
CA ARG A 69 1.92 8.49 -7.80
C ARG A 69 2.57 7.21 -8.32
N PRO A 70 2.22 6.79 -9.55
CA PRO A 70 2.98 5.75 -10.23
C PRO A 70 4.46 6.14 -10.31
N GLY A 71 5.35 5.19 -10.02
CA GLY A 71 6.80 5.40 -10.00
C GLY A 71 7.37 5.79 -8.63
N ASP A 72 6.55 6.18 -7.65
CA ASP A 72 7.03 6.35 -6.29
C ASP A 72 7.52 5.02 -5.71
N ARG A 73 8.50 5.09 -4.81
CA ARG A 73 9.15 3.92 -4.22
C ARG A 73 8.63 3.63 -2.83
N ILE A 74 8.44 2.35 -2.54
CA ILE A 74 8.04 1.83 -1.23
C ILE A 74 9.02 0.71 -0.84
N GLU A 75 9.61 0.82 0.34
CA GLU A 75 10.46 -0.23 0.91
C GLU A 75 9.79 -0.84 2.13
N ILE A 76 9.59 -2.16 2.12
CA ILE A 76 8.94 -2.92 3.19
C ILE A 76 9.82 -4.14 3.46
N ASP A 77 10.17 -4.37 4.73
CA ASP A 77 11.00 -5.51 5.18
C ASP A 77 12.31 -5.70 4.39
N GLY A 78 12.90 -4.60 3.93
CA GLY A 78 14.17 -4.60 3.17
C GLY A 78 14.01 -4.87 1.68
N GLU A 79 12.80 -5.09 1.18
CA GLU A 79 12.48 -5.21 -0.25
C GLU A 79 11.97 -3.88 -0.80
N ALA A 80 12.39 -3.53 -2.02
CA ALA A 80 12.01 -2.29 -2.70
C ALA A 80 11.01 -2.54 -3.83
N PHE A 81 9.95 -1.73 -3.83
CA PHE A 81 8.87 -1.78 -4.79
C PHE A 81 8.63 -0.40 -5.40
N LEU A 82 8.01 -0.39 -6.58
CA LEU A 82 7.49 0.81 -7.22
C LEU A 82 5.97 0.73 -7.31
N ILE A 83 5.31 1.85 -7.05
CA ILE A 83 3.87 2.00 -7.31
C ILE A 83 3.65 1.88 -8.82
N GLN A 84 2.76 0.98 -9.22
CA GLN A 84 2.32 0.81 -10.59
C GLN A 84 0.82 1.07 -10.73
N GLY A 85 0.43 1.66 -11.86
CA GLY A 85 -0.95 2.09 -12.06
C GLY A 85 -1.34 3.26 -11.15
N GLU A 86 -2.56 3.75 -11.35
CA GLU A 86 -3.08 4.91 -10.62
C GLU A 86 -3.54 4.50 -9.21
N PRO A 87 -3.06 5.16 -8.14
CA PRO A 87 -3.56 4.96 -6.78
C PRO A 87 -5.08 5.19 -6.68
N VAL A 88 -5.78 4.25 -6.04
CA VAL A 88 -7.24 4.33 -5.87
C VAL A 88 -7.56 4.79 -4.47
N ARG A 89 -8.28 5.91 -4.35
CA ARG A 89 -8.74 6.39 -3.05
C ARG A 89 -9.99 5.65 -2.62
N ASP A 90 -10.06 5.29 -1.34
CA ASP A 90 -11.26 4.72 -0.76
C ASP A 90 -12.41 5.74 -0.70
N ARG A 91 -13.61 5.25 -0.39
CA ARG A 91 -14.82 6.07 -0.34
C ARG A 91 -14.74 7.16 0.73
N GLU A 92 -14.18 6.85 1.90
CA GLU A 92 -14.06 7.78 3.02
C GLU A 92 -12.85 8.71 2.86
N ARG A 93 -12.06 8.51 1.81
CA ARG A 93 -10.92 9.35 1.44
C ARG A 93 -9.81 9.39 2.48
N LEU A 94 -9.66 8.31 3.26
CA LEU A 94 -8.68 8.13 4.32
C LEU A 94 -7.51 7.24 3.87
N VAL A 95 -7.73 6.40 2.86
CA VAL A 95 -6.77 5.39 2.42
C VAL A 95 -6.60 5.44 0.91
N TRP A 96 -5.36 5.22 0.47
CA TRP A 96 -5.02 4.89 -0.91
C TRP A 96 -4.73 3.40 -1.01
N THR A 97 -5.40 2.68 -1.90
CA THR A 97 -4.97 1.36 -2.34
C THR A 97 -4.03 1.52 -3.53
N VAL A 98 -2.84 0.91 -3.45
CA VAL A 98 -1.82 0.95 -4.50
C VAL A 98 -1.38 -0.45 -4.89
N ASP A 99 -1.13 -0.63 -6.17
CA ASP A 99 -0.51 -1.83 -6.71
C ASP A 99 1.00 -1.64 -6.81
N LEU A 100 1.76 -2.63 -6.38
CA LEU A 100 3.21 -2.60 -6.36
C LEU A 100 3.78 -3.61 -7.35
N ARG A 101 4.94 -3.28 -7.90
CA ARG A 101 5.83 -4.20 -8.61
C ARG A 101 7.24 -4.12 -8.02
N PRO A 102 8.05 -5.18 -8.12
CA PRO A 102 9.48 -5.10 -7.79
C PRO A 102 10.16 -3.93 -8.53
N ALA A 103 11.06 -3.23 -7.82
CA ALA A 103 11.80 -2.07 -8.33
C ALA A 103 12.86 -2.45 -9.37
#